data_AF-A0A8B6BI74-F1
#
_entry.id   AF-A0A8B6BI74-F1
#
_cell.length_a   1.000
_cell.length_b   1.000
_cell.length_c   1.000
_cell.angle_alpha   90.00
_cell.angle_beta   90.00
_cell.angle_gamma   90.00
#
_symmetry.space_group_name_H-M   'P 1'
#
loop_
_entity.id
_entity.type
_entity.pdbx_description
1 polymer ?
#
loop_
_entity_poly.entity_id
_entity_poly.type
_entity_poly.pdbx_seq_one_letter_code
_entity_poly.pdbx_strand_id
1 'polypeptide(L)'
;ENSDYAIIAKVLITVGKDGSGTLCCGLKEILESYKVEFEQREVDVESDEPASDDSIDSNGLVSDKCMRCICMVESHCNNNIGCRMDVGSLSCGPFQIKKAYWIDCGQPKGDYKTCANDYSCAYNCIQTYMARYIGHSGCPKNCESYARIHNGGPRGCTNPNTIGYWNKIKQQGCTIYS
;
A
#
# COMPACT_ATOMS: atom_id res chain seq x y z
N GLU A 1 4.21 0.95 -31.67
CA GLU A 1 5.59 0.57 -31.29
C GLU A 1 5.83 0.96 -29.85
N ASN A 2 5.71 -0.02 -28.94
CA ASN A 2 6.50 -0.26 -27.72
C ASN A 2 5.67 -1.23 -26.87
N SER A 3 5.98 -2.52 -26.96
CA SER A 3 5.32 -3.56 -26.17
C SER A 3 6.17 -3.83 -24.94
N ASP A 4 5.75 -3.38 -23.78
CA ASP A 4 6.37 -3.79 -22.52
C ASP A 4 5.85 -5.18 -22.15
N TYR A 5 6.69 -6.20 -22.34
CA TYR A 5 6.41 -7.57 -21.95
C TYR A 5 6.83 -7.79 -20.49
N ALA A 6 5.92 -8.26 -19.63
CA ALA A 6 6.27 -8.75 -18.30
C ALA A 6 6.50 -10.27 -18.36
N ILE A 7 7.74 -10.71 -18.11
CA ILE A 7 8.07 -12.12 -17.92
C ILE A 7 7.89 -12.46 -16.43
N ILE A 8 6.81 -13.17 -16.08
CA ILE A 8 6.64 -13.72 -14.73
C ILE A 8 7.09 -15.18 -14.73
N ALA A 9 8.30 -15.44 -14.23
CA ALA A 9 8.80 -16.80 -14.01
C ALA A 9 8.42 -17.28 -12.60
N LYS A 10 7.66 -18.37 -12.50
CA LYS A 10 7.55 -19.15 -11.25
C LYS A 10 8.60 -20.25 -11.27
N VAL A 11 9.59 -20.15 -10.40
CA VAL A 11 10.61 -21.20 -10.21
C VAL A 11 10.14 -22.14 -9.10
N LEU A 12 9.76 -23.36 -9.47
CA LEU A 12 9.52 -24.45 -8.52
C LEU A 12 10.83 -25.22 -8.34
N ILE A 13 11.41 -25.17 -7.15
CA ILE A 13 12.61 -25.91 -6.79
C ILE A 13 12.19 -27.18 -6.06
N THR A 14 12.36 -28.33 -6.71
CA THR A 14 12.27 -29.63 -6.06
C THR A 14 13.67 -30.09 -5.66
N VAL A 15 13.89 -30.30 -4.36
CA VAL A 15 15.16 -30.82 -3.85
C VAL A 15 15.06 -32.34 -3.70
N GLY A 16 15.88 -33.07 -4.45
CA GLY A 16 16.02 -34.52 -4.33
C GLY A 16 17.07 -34.91 -3.29
N LYS A 17 16.89 -36.07 -2.65
CA LYS A 17 17.96 -36.77 -1.89
C LYS A 17 18.60 -37.80 -2.81
N ASP A 18 19.90 -38.01 -2.69
CA ASP A 18 20.54 -39.13 -3.39
C ASP A 18 20.23 -40.48 -2.72
N GLY A 19 20.68 -41.58 -3.34
CA GLY A 19 20.46 -42.95 -2.85
C GLY A 19 21.10 -43.27 -1.48
N SER A 20 21.79 -42.32 -0.85
CA SER A 20 22.29 -42.42 0.54
C SER A 20 21.47 -41.59 1.54
N GLY A 21 20.53 -40.77 1.06
CA GLY A 21 19.65 -39.93 1.89
C GLY A 21 20.23 -38.57 2.27
N THR A 22 21.38 -38.17 1.72
CA THR A 22 22.04 -36.88 2.04
C THR A 22 21.59 -35.78 1.07
N LEU A 23 21.45 -34.54 1.58
CA LEU A 23 21.09 -33.37 0.78
C LEU A 23 22.35 -32.79 0.12
N CYS A 24 22.50 -32.94 -1.20
CA CYS A 24 23.65 -32.40 -1.91
C CYS A 24 23.45 -30.93 -2.28
N CYS A 25 24.37 -30.07 -1.83
CA CYS A 25 24.46 -28.66 -2.18
C CYS A 25 25.30 -28.51 -3.45
N GLY A 26 24.73 -27.96 -4.52
CA GLY A 26 25.49 -27.68 -5.74
C GLY A 26 24.75 -26.71 -6.66
N LEU A 27 24.61 -25.44 -6.24
CA LEU A 27 23.97 -24.38 -7.02
C LEU A 27 24.67 -24.07 -8.37
N LYS A 28 25.84 -24.67 -8.62
CA LYS A 28 26.70 -24.37 -9.76
C LYS A 28 26.37 -25.15 -11.04
N GLU A 29 25.74 -26.32 -10.96
CA GLU A 29 25.44 -27.15 -12.14
C GLU A 29 24.03 -26.95 -12.71
N ILE A 30 23.13 -26.27 -11.99
CA ILE A 30 21.74 -26.07 -12.41
C ILE A 30 21.61 -25.01 -13.52
N LEU A 31 22.56 -24.08 -13.66
CA LEU A 31 22.42 -22.93 -14.55
C LEU A 31 22.70 -23.20 -16.04
N GLU A 32 23.36 -24.31 -16.41
CA GLU A 32 23.77 -24.54 -17.81
C GLU A 32 22.74 -25.27 -18.69
N SER A 33 21.57 -25.67 -18.18
CA SER A 33 20.60 -26.48 -18.94
C SER A 33 19.25 -25.82 -19.27
N TYR A 34 19.01 -24.56 -18.89
CA TYR A 34 17.74 -23.89 -19.20
C TYR A 34 17.73 -23.29 -20.61
N LYS A 35 17.16 -24.01 -21.58
CA LYS A 35 16.60 -23.44 -22.82
C LYS A 35 15.10 -23.19 -22.61
N VAL A 36 14.65 -21.95 -22.79
CA VAL A 36 13.24 -21.57 -22.76
C VAL A 36 12.76 -21.42 -24.20
N GLU A 37 11.83 -22.26 -24.64
CA GLU A 37 11.11 -22.08 -25.91
C GLU A 37 9.74 -21.46 -25.63
N PHE A 38 9.38 -20.42 -26.39
CA PHE A 38 8.14 -19.66 -26.26
C PHE A 38 7.19 -20.04 -27.40
N GLU A 39 5.93 -20.35 -27.09
CA GLU A 39 4.88 -20.52 -28.09
C GLU A 39 3.87 -19.37 -27.95
N GLN A 40 3.69 -18.59 -29.03
CA GLN A 40 2.73 -17.48 -29.08
C GLN A 40 1.32 -18.01 -29.38
N ARG A 41 0.32 -17.56 -28.62
CA ARG A 41 -1.10 -17.76 -28.93
C ARG A 41 -1.78 -16.41 -29.08
N GLU A 42 -2.46 -16.19 -30.18
CA GLU A 42 -3.26 -14.99 -30.46
C GLU A 42 -4.64 -15.12 -29.79
N VAL A 43 -5.15 -14.02 -29.21
CA VAL A 43 -6.49 -13.92 -28.63
C VAL A 43 -7.14 -12.64 -29.16
N ASP A 44 -8.31 -12.79 -29.78
CA ASP A 44 -9.09 -11.68 -30.32
C ASP A 44 -9.83 -10.93 -29.20
N VAL A 45 -9.65 -9.61 -29.12
CA VAL A 45 -10.33 -8.73 -28.15
C VAL A 45 -11.29 -7.81 -28.90
N GLU A 46 -12.58 -7.96 -28.62
CA GLU A 46 -13.64 -7.08 -29.11
C GLU A 46 -13.57 -5.73 -28.39
N SER A 47 -13.71 -4.67 -29.18
CA SER A 47 -13.39 -3.27 -28.86
C SER A 47 -14.54 -2.56 -28.15
N ASP A 48 -14.26 -1.94 -27.00
CA ASP A 48 -14.95 -0.74 -26.54
C ASP A 48 -13.93 0.21 -25.87
N GLU A 49 -14.03 1.49 -26.22
CA GLU A 49 -13.08 2.63 -26.15
C GLU A 49 -12.49 3.04 -24.76
N PRO A 50 -11.42 3.87 -24.72
CA PRO A 50 -10.39 3.86 -23.66
C PRO A 50 -10.61 4.85 -22.51
N ALA A 51 -10.33 4.42 -21.28
CA ALA A 51 -10.06 5.30 -20.15
C ALA A 51 -8.55 5.36 -19.90
N SER A 52 -8.06 6.59 -19.81
CA SER A 52 -6.67 7.05 -19.67
C SER A 52 -5.75 6.26 -18.73
N ASP A 53 -4.63 5.84 -19.31
CA ASP A 53 -3.25 5.76 -18.80
C ASP A 53 -3.00 6.40 -17.40
N ASP A 54 -2.87 5.54 -16.37
CA ASP A 54 -2.16 5.84 -15.10
C ASP A 54 -1.94 4.56 -14.25
N SER A 55 -1.80 3.38 -14.87
CA SER A 55 -1.79 2.10 -14.15
C SER A 55 -0.38 1.61 -13.82
N ILE A 56 0.25 2.21 -12.81
CA ILE A 56 1.25 1.49 -12.00
C ILE A 56 0.99 1.82 -10.51
N ASP A 57 0.61 0.78 -9.77
CA ASP A 57 0.62 0.67 -8.30
C ASP A 57 -0.69 1.04 -7.55
N SER A 58 -1.70 0.16 -7.55
CA SER A 58 -2.83 0.33 -6.62
C SER A 58 -3.39 -0.99 -6.09
N ASN A 59 -3.00 -1.34 -4.87
CA ASN A 59 -3.77 -2.24 -3.99
C ASN A 59 -4.90 -1.50 -3.24
N GLY A 60 -5.26 -0.27 -3.62
CA GLY A 60 -6.35 0.50 -3.01
C GLY A 60 -6.52 1.91 -3.57
N LEU A 61 -7.46 2.67 -3.01
CA LEU A 61 -7.81 4.04 -3.40
C LEU A 61 -6.67 5.04 -3.13
N VAL A 62 -5.92 4.82 -2.05
CA VAL A 62 -4.67 5.50 -1.74
C VAL A 62 -3.54 4.65 -2.31
N SER A 63 -2.68 5.22 -3.13
CA SER A 63 -1.49 4.54 -3.66
C SER A 63 -0.51 4.12 -2.54
N ASP A 64 0.34 3.14 -2.83
CA ASP A 64 1.35 2.67 -1.88
C ASP A 64 2.40 3.76 -1.58
N LYS A 65 2.75 4.57 -2.58
CA LYS A 65 3.66 5.69 -2.40
C LYS A 65 3.06 6.77 -1.47
N CYS A 66 1.82 7.18 -1.67
CA CYS A 66 1.14 8.11 -0.76
C CYS A 66 1.06 7.53 0.66
N MET A 67 0.68 6.26 0.78
CA MET A 67 0.60 5.57 2.07
C MET A 67 1.96 5.54 2.78
N ARG A 68 3.05 5.29 2.06
CA ARG A 68 4.40 5.32 2.61
C ARG A 68 4.77 6.70 3.14
N CYS A 69 4.43 7.78 2.44
CA CYS A 69 4.69 9.12 2.97
C CYS A 69 3.91 9.44 4.25
N ILE A 70 2.63 9.05 4.33
CA ILE A 70 1.82 9.18 5.55
C ILE A 70 2.52 8.44 6.70
N CYS A 71 2.83 7.17 6.49
CA CYS A 71 3.55 6.31 7.43
C CYS A 71 4.89 6.90 7.91
N MET A 72 5.67 7.49 6.99
CA MET A 72 6.94 8.15 7.32
C MET A 72 6.74 9.40 8.20
N VAL A 73 5.73 10.22 7.91
CA VAL A 73 5.42 11.42 8.72
C VAL A 73 4.90 11.05 10.11
N GLU A 74 4.07 10.01 10.21
CA GLU A 74 3.44 9.61 11.48
C GLU A 74 4.40 8.93 12.45
N SER A 75 5.30 8.10 11.94
CA SER A 75 6.12 7.23 12.81
C SER A 75 7.50 6.89 12.27
N HIS A 76 7.93 7.46 11.14
CA HIS A 76 9.03 6.92 10.33
C HIS A 76 8.78 5.45 9.92
N CYS A 77 7.52 5.10 9.69
CA CYS A 77 7.08 3.72 9.45
C CYS A 77 7.50 2.71 10.51
N ASN A 78 7.54 3.13 11.77
CA ASN A 78 7.91 2.26 12.86
C ASN A 78 6.67 1.55 13.44
N ASN A 79 6.57 0.24 13.19
CA ASN A 79 5.48 -0.60 13.70
C ASN A 79 5.53 -0.83 15.23
N ASN A 80 6.63 -0.52 15.89
CA ASN A 80 6.89 -0.88 17.29
C ASN A 80 6.73 0.31 18.25
N ILE A 81 6.03 1.38 17.86
CA ILE A 81 5.85 2.56 18.72
C ILE A 81 4.65 2.46 19.67
N GLY A 82 3.82 1.42 19.52
CA GLY A 82 2.62 1.22 20.33
C GLY A 82 1.65 2.40 20.20
N CYS A 83 1.10 2.84 21.34
CA CYS A 83 0.18 3.97 21.40
C CYS A 83 0.80 5.16 22.13
N ARG A 84 0.64 6.36 21.59
CA ARG A 84 1.13 7.61 22.17
C ARG A 84 -0.03 8.57 22.42
N MET A 85 0.10 9.38 23.47
CA MET A 85 -0.89 10.43 23.75
C MET A 85 -0.74 11.55 22.73
N ASP A 86 -1.81 11.86 22.03
CA ASP A 86 -1.89 12.91 21.02
C ASP A 86 -3.22 13.69 21.15
N VAL A 87 -3.11 14.91 21.66
CA VAL A 87 -4.21 15.87 21.90
C VAL A 87 -5.44 15.19 22.54
N GLY A 88 -5.25 14.66 23.75
CA GLY A 88 -6.34 14.11 24.57
C GLY A 88 -6.85 12.73 24.17
N SER A 89 -6.21 12.06 23.21
CA SER A 89 -6.54 10.69 22.83
C SER A 89 -5.29 9.89 22.46
N LEU A 90 -5.37 8.57 22.49
CA LEU A 90 -4.27 7.72 22.02
C LEU A 90 -4.31 7.58 20.51
N SER A 91 -3.15 7.76 19.88
CA SER A 91 -2.85 7.40 18.48
C SER A 91 -1.90 6.20 18.47
N CYS A 92 -2.17 5.18 17.66
CA CYS A 92 -1.45 3.91 17.72
C CYS A 92 -0.82 3.50 16.38
N GLY A 93 0.32 2.81 16.49
CA GLY A 93 1.00 2.13 15.40
C GLY A 93 1.61 3.05 14.32
N PRO A 94 2.01 2.47 13.17
CA PRO A 94 2.83 3.15 12.17
C PRO A 94 2.13 4.34 11.50
N PHE A 95 0.80 4.34 11.50
CA PHE A 95 -0.02 5.40 10.92
C PHE A 95 -0.68 6.31 11.98
N GLN A 96 -0.39 6.10 13.28
CA GLN A 96 -0.96 6.89 14.38
C GLN A 96 -2.50 6.99 14.31
N ILE A 97 -3.17 5.87 13.98
CA ILE A 97 -4.64 5.78 13.91
C ILE A 97 -5.23 6.01 15.31
N LYS A 98 -6.32 6.77 15.41
CA LYS A 98 -7.11 6.99 16.63
C LYS A 98 -8.31 6.03 16.70
N LYS A 99 -8.87 5.83 17.90
CA LYS A 99 -10.02 4.93 18.10
C LYS A 99 -11.23 5.28 17.22
N ALA A 100 -11.58 6.56 17.10
CA ALA A 100 -12.69 6.99 16.25
C ALA A 100 -12.45 6.68 14.77
N TYR A 101 -11.21 6.89 14.30
CA TYR A 101 -10.79 6.51 12.95
C TYR A 101 -10.99 5.01 12.70
N TRP A 102 -10.53 4.17 13.64
CA TRP A 102 -10.70 2.71 13.56
C TRP A 102 -12.17 2.27 13.57
N ILE A 103 -13.02 2.93 14.37
CA ILE A 103 -14.47 2.71 14.33
C ILE A 103 -14.98 3.00 12.92
N ASP A 104 -14.56 4.13 12.35
CA ASP A 104 -15.08 4.57 11.07
C ASP A 104 -14.60 3.77 9.86
N CYS A 105 -13.49 3.03 10.00
CA CYS A 105 -13.00 2.07 8.99
C CYS A 105 -13.60 0.66 9.16
N GLY A 106 -14.63 0.49 9.99
CA GLY A 106 -15.38 -0.77 10.11
C GLY A 106 -14.88 -1.71 11.21
N GLN A 107 -14.13 -1.20 12.19
CA GLN A 107 -13.68 -1.96 13.36
C GLN A 107 -12.93 -3.27 13.04
N PRO A 108 -12.01 -3.28 12.06
CA PRO A 108 -11.30 -4.50 11.66
C PRO A 108 -10.54 -5.14 12.84
N LYS A 109 -10.44 -6.48 12.82
CA LYS A 109 -9.87 -7.33 13.88
C LYS A 109 -10.56 -7.23 15.25
N GLY A 110 -11.67 -6.51 15.39
CA GLY A 110 -12.45 -6.43 16.63
C GLY A 110 -11.81 -5.65 17.78
N ASP A 111 -10.52 -5.30 17.69
CA ASP A 111 -9.81 -4.46 18.65
C ASP A 111 -8.98 -3.37 17.97
N TYR A 112 -9.18 -2.14 18.43
CA TYR A 112 -8.52 -0.94 17.94
C TYR A 112 -6.99 -1.03 17.98
N LYS A 113 -6.42 -1.38 19.15
CA LYS A 113 -4.96 -1.34 19.32
C LYS A 113 -4.28 -2.47 18.56
N THR A 114 -4.92 -3.64 18.52
CA THR A 114 -4.47 -4.79 17.74
C THR A 114 -4.40 -4.44 16.26
N CYS A 115 -5.45 -3.82 15.71
CA CYS A 115 -5.43 -3.41 14.31
C CYS A 115 -4.44 -2.27 14.04
N ALA A 116 -4.47 -1.22 14.86
CA ALA A 116 -3.66 -0.03 14.61
C ALA A 116 -2.15 -0.32 14.66
N ASN A 117 -1.70 -1.28 15.48
CA ASN A 117 -0.30 -1.71 15.55
C ASN A 117 0.09 -2.77 14.50
N ASP A 118 -0.87 -3.32 13.76
CA ASP A 118 -0.62 -4.26 12.67
C ASP A 118 -0.61 -3.50 11.34
N TYR A 119 0.53 -3.49 10.66
CA TYR A 119 0.72 -2.67 9.46
C TYR A 119 -0.36 -2.94 8.39
N SER A 120 -0.65 -4.21 8.11
CA SER A 120 -1.64 -4.59 7.09
C SER A 120 -3.06 -4.17 7.47
N CYS A 121 -3.45 -4.37 8.74
CA CYS A 121 -4.76 -3.94 9.21
C CYS A 121 -4.91 -2.42 9.22
N ALA A 122 -3.90 -1.70 9.69
CA ALA A 122 -3.87 -0.25 9.69
C ALA A 122 -3.90 0.33 8.26
N TYR A 123 -3.11 -0.22 7.34
CA TYR A 123 -3.12 0.12 5.92
C TYR A 123 -4.54 -0.02 5.34
N ASN A 124 -5.17 -1.18 5.52
CA ASN A 124 -6.51 -1.43 4.99
C ASN A 124 -7.59 -0.57 5.68
N CYS A 125 -7.43 -0.28 6.97
CA CYS A 125 -8.29 0.64 7.68
C CYS A 125 -8.25 2.05 7.06
N ILE A 126 -7.08 2.55 6.64
CA ILE A 126 -6.96 3.83 5.94
C ILE A 126 -7.66 3.77 4.58
N GLN A 127 -7.49 2.70 3.80
CA GLN A 127 -8.18 2.54 2.53
C GLN A 127 -9.71 2.65 2.69
N THR A 128 -10.28 1.92 3.66
CA THR A 128 -11.72 1.98 3.96
C THR A 128 -12.15 3.35 4.46
N TYR A 129 -11.35 4.00 5.33
CA TYR A 129 -11.64 5.33 5.83
C TYR A 129 -11.68 6.36 4.69
N MET A 130 -10.72 6.31 3.78
CA MET A 130 -10.70 7.20 2.61
C MET A 130 -11.88 6.93 1.68
N ALA A 131 -12.20 5.67 1.41
CA ALA A 131 -13.36 5.30 0.61
C ALA A 131 -14.67 5.83 1.20
N ARG A 132 -14.78 5.85 2.53
CA ARG A 132 -15.94 6.41 3.24
C ARG A 132 -16.07 7.91 3.06
N TYR A 133 -14.97 8.67 3.21
CA TYR A 133 -15.04 10.13 3.34
C TYR A 133 -14.72 10.93 2.08
N ILE A 134 -13.88 10.42 1.16
CA ILE A 134 -13.37 11.26 0.07
C ILE A 134 -14.49 11.77 -0.84
N GLY A 135 -15.50 10.94 -1.13
CA GLY A 135 -16.55 11.24 -2.11
C GLY A 135 -17.44 12.43 -1.72
N HIS A 136 -17.52 12.75 -0.43
CA HIS A 136 -18.33 13.85 0.10
C HIS A 136 -17.49 14.84 0.93
N SER A 137 -16.16 14.81 0.77
CA SER A 137 -15.23 15.72 1.45
C SER A 137 -15.15 17.11 0.81
N GLY A 138 -15.57 17.22 -0.45
CA GLY A 138 -15.40 18.43 -1.28
C GLY A 138 -14.01 18.58 -1.90
N CYS A 139 -13.20 17.52 -1.89
CA CYS A 139 -11.80 17.55 -2.33
C CYS A 139 -11.52 16.51 -3.43
N PRO A 140 -10.50 16.74 -4.28
CA PRO A 140 -10.09 15.80 -5.31
C PRO A 140 -9.54 14.49 -4.71
N LYS A 141 -9.72 13.38 -5.42
CA LYS A 141 -9.19 12.05 -5.05
C LYS A 141 -7.68 11.96 -5.34
N ASN A 142 -6.86 12.60 -4.49
CA ASN A 142 -5.41 12.69 -4.66
C ASN A 142 -4.66 12.62 -3.32
N CYS A 143 -3.34 12.43 -3.36
CA CYS A 143 -2.56 12.21 -2.13
C CYS A 143 -2.63 13.36 -1.14
N GLU A 144 -2.69 14.62 -1.59
CA GLU A 144 -2.88 15.75 -0.69
C GLU A 144 -4.18 15.60 0.12
N SER A 145 -5.28 15.28 -0.55
CA SER A 145 -6.58 15.15 0.10
C SER A 145 -6.60 13.98 1.06
N TYR A 146 -6.05 12.82 0.66
CA TYR A 146 -5.94 11.65 1.54
C TYR A 146 -5.09 11.94 2.79
N ALA A 147 -3.90 12.51 2.61
CA ALA A 147 -3.03 12.85 3.74
C ALA A 147 -3.67 13.87 4.69
N ARG A 148 -4.36 14.88 4.15
CA ARG A 148 -5.03 15.90 4.96
C ARG A 148 -6.27 15.35 5.67
N ILE A 149 -7.02 14.44 5.05
CA ILE A 149 -8.13 13.71 5.70
C ILE A 149 -7.59 12.79 6.80
N HIS A 150 -6.44 12.13 6.58
CA HIS A 150 -5.80 11.31 7.61
C HIS A 150 -5.47 12.13 8.86
N ASN A 151 -4.88 13.31 8.66
CA ASN A 151 -4.49 14.20 9.76
C ASN A 151 -5.67 14.94 10.43
N GLY A 152 -6.64 15.40 9.64
CA GLY A 152 -7.71 16.31 10.10
C GLY A 152 -9.09 15.68 10.21
N GLY A 153 -9.23 14.37 9.94
CA GLY A 153 -10.51 13.68 9.88
C GLY A 153 -11.34 14.02 8.62
N PRO A 154 -12.66 13.80 8.63
CA PRO A 154 -13.49 13.84 7.42
C PRO A 154 -13.49 15.17 6.65
N ARG A 155 -13.19 16.28 7.32
CA ARG A 155 -13.06 17.63 6.73
C ARG A 155 -11.62 18.11 6.64
N GLY A 156 -10.65 17.21 6.83
CA GLY A 156 -9.24 17.56 6.92
C GLY A 156 -8.70 18.25 5.67
N CYS A 157 -9.17 17.85 4.48
CA CYS A 157 -8.71 18.43 3.20
C CYS A 157 -9.21 19.87 2.95
N THR A 158 -10.25 20.34 3.64
CA THR A 158 -10.70 21.75 3.57
C THR A 158 -10.26 22.56 4.79
N ASN A 159 -9.78 21.91 5.84
CA ASN A 159 -9.27 22.57 7.03
C ASN A 159 -7.86 23.15 6.78
N PRO A 160 -7.62 24.46 6.96
CA PRO A 160 -6.30 25.06 6.77
C PRO A 160 -5.25 24.55 7.77
N ASN A 161 -5.64 24.04 8.94
CA ASN A 161 -4.70 23.52 9.93
C ASN A 161 -3.93 22.28 9.45
N THR A 162 -4.42 21.57 8.43
CA THR A 162 -3.76 20.39 7.86
C THR A 162 -2.76 20.72 6.75
N ILE A 163 -2.64 21.99 6.33
CA ILE A 163 -1.67 22.44 5.31
C ILE A 163 -0.24 22.16 5.79
N GLY A 164 0.05 22.41 7.08
CA GLY A 164 1.34 22.12 7.67
C GLY A 164 1.69 20.62 7.61
N TYR A 165 0.69 19.74 7.76
CA TYR A 165 0.87 18.30 7.62
C TYR A 165 1.20 17.91 6.17
N TRP A 166 0.46 18.45 5.19
CA TRP A 166 0.76 18.22 3.77
C TRP A 166 2.18 18.65 3.38
N ASN A 167 2.67 19.76 3.94
CA ASN A 167 4.05 20.18 3.71
C ASN A 167 5.09 19.15 4.18
N LYS A 168 4.83 18.43 5.28
CA LYS A 168 5.69 17.33 5.74
C LYS A 168 5.64 16.12 4.80
N ILE A 169 4.46 15.83 4.25
CA ILE A 169 4.27 14.74 3.28
C ILE A 169 5.08 15.02 2.01
N LYS A 170 5.08 16.27 1.52
CA LYS A 170 5.94 16.68 0.40
C LYS A 170 7.42 16.51 0.68
N GLN A 171 7.86 16.74 1.92
CA GLN A 171 9.26 16.51 2.33
C GLN A 171 9.65 15.02 2.28
N GLN A 172 8.67 14.09 2.28
CA GLN A 172 8.91 12.66 2.05
C GLN A 172 8.97 12.29 0.55
N GLY A 173 8.88 13.26 -0.36
CA GLY A 173 8.93 13.03 -1.82
C GLY A 173 7.56 12.73 -2.45
N CYS A 174 6.46 12.96 -1.72
CA CYS A 174 5.10 12.82 -2.27
C CYS A 174 4.59 14.10 -2.93
N THR A 175 3.84 13.92 -4.02
CA THR A 175 3.12 14.94 -4.78
C THR A 175 1.63 14.61 -4.78
N ILE A 176 0.80 15.43 -5.40
CA ILE A 176 -0.63 15.11 -5.56
C ILE A 176 -0.87 13.82 -6.36
N TYR A 177 0.07 13.45 -7.24
CA TYR A 177 0.05 12.25 -8.07
C TYR A 177 0.73 11.04 -7.40
N SER A 178 1.22 11.21 -6.17
CA SER A 178 1.86 10.11 -5.45
C SER A 178 0.87 9.12 -4.90
#